data_AF-A0A099RKJ6-F1
#
_entry.id   AF-A0A099RKJ6-F1
#
_cell.length_a   1.000
_cell.length_b   1.000
_cell.length_c   1.000
_cell.angle_alpha   90.00
_cell.angle_beta   90.00
_cell.angle_gamma   90.00
#
_symmetry.space_group_name_H-M   'P 1'
#
loop_
_entity.id
_entity.type
_entity.pdbx_description
1 polymer ?
#
loop_
_entity_poly.entity_id
_entity_poly.type
_entity_poly.pdbx_seq_one_letter_code
_entity_poly.pdbx_strand_id
1 'polypeptide(L)'
;MIEVYEAEGVLSEMLSESGFDINNPNPKLAWETFKKFSKVKIDCADDSLLFQCGVYEFTGKELFHFEFVRQFSIEEGGEYDHIEQLMLTIYFKPNAELKELETNLWTYDFNSIDQFFNEVEKMDYFKIPIEKHVPFQAEVEQEEV
;
A
#
# COMPACT_ATOMS: atom_id res chain seq x y z
N MET A 1 19.30 -0.08 -8.38
CA MET A 1 18.65 1.00 -7.63
C MET A 1 17.96 1.82 -8.68
N ILE A 2 16.70 2.17 -8.46
CA ILE A 2 15.88 2.94 -9.39
C ILE A 2 15.59 4.31 -8.78
N GLU A 3 15.30 5.29 -9.60
CA GLU A 3 14.91 6.63 -9.13
C GLU A 3 13.51 6.59 -8.49
N VAL A 4 13.20 7.51 -7.59
CA VAL A 4 11.90 7.57 -6.90
C VAL A 4 10.75 7.67 -7.91
N TYR A 5 10.89 8.51 -8.94
CA TYR A 5 9.85 8.69 -9.97
C TYR A 5 9.57 7.42 -10.81
N GLU A 6 10.44 6.40 -10.75
CA GLU A 6 10.25 5.12 -11.44
C GLU A 6 9.44 4.10 -10.62
N ALA A 7 9.24 4.36 -9.32
CA ALA A 7 8.69 3.40 -8.37
C ALA A 7 7.25 2.96 -8.73
N GLU A 8 6.36 3.88 -9.09
CA GLU A 8 5.01 3.58 -9.56
C GLU A 8 5.00 2.65 -10.79
N GLY A 9 5.84 2.96 -11.79
CA GLY A 9 5.96 2.18 -13.01
C GLY A 9 6.45 0.77 -12.75
N VAL A 10 7.46 0.62 -11.88
CA VAL A 10 8.01 -0.68 -11.50
C VAL A 10 7.00 -1.52 -10.71
N LEU A 11 6.28 -0.93 -9.73
CA LEU A 11 5.23 -1.65 -9.01
C LEU A 11 4.11 -2.10 -9.97
N SER A 12 3.70 -1.23 -10.89
CA SER A 12 2.67 -1.53 -11.89
C SER A 12 3.10 -2.66 -12.85
N GLU A 13 4.35 -2.67 -13.29
CA GLU A 13 4.91 -3.76 -14.09
C GLU A 13 4.91 -5.07 -13.31
N MET A 14 5.40 -5.07 -12.06
CA MET A 14 5.41 -6.26 -11.20
C MET A 14 4.00 -6.82 -10.94
N LEU A 15 3.01 -5.93 -10.77
CA LEU A 15 1.60 -6.33 -10.65
C LEU A 15 1.10 -6.98 -11.93
N SER A 16 1.37 -6.37 -13.08
CA SER A 16 0.98 -6.91 -14.40
C SER A 16 1.61 -8.29 -14.65
N GLU A 17 2.90 -8.45 -14.40
CA GLU A 17 3.62 -9.72 -14.54
C GLU A 17 3.10 -10.81 -13.59
N SER A 18 2.58 -10.42 -12.42
CA SER A 18 1.97 -11.34 -11.46
C SER A 18 0.58 -11.84 -11.89
N GLY A 19 0.00 -11.23 -12.93
CA GLY A 19 -1.38 -11.49 -13.38
C GLY A 19 -2.44 -10.74 -12.56
N PHE A 20 -2.06 -9.64 -11.89
CA PHE A 20 -2.98 -8.79 -11.15
C PHE A 20 -3.86 -7.98 -12.12
N ASP A 21 -5.16 -7.95 -11.86
CA ASP A 21 -6.14 -7.17 -12.64
C ASP A 21 -6.73 -6.07 -11.75
N ILE A 22 -6.48 -4.81 -12.11
CA ILE A 22 -7.00 -3.66 -11.36
C ILE A 22 -8.53 -3.58 -11.33
N ASN A 23 -9.24 -4.19 -12.29
CA ASN A 23 -10.71 -4.18 -12.33
C ASN A 23 -11.34 -5.38 -11.61
N ASN A 24 -10.52 -6.35 -11.21
CA ASN A 24 -10.93 -7.51 -10.43
C ASN A 24 -9.79 -7.94 -9.51
N PRO A 25 -9.39 -7.08 -8.56
CA PRO A 25 -8.14 -7.24 -7.86
C PRO A 25 -8.19 -8.43 -6.90
N ASN A 26 -7.07 -9.14 -6.79
CA ASN A 26 -6.86 -10.16 -5.77
C ASN A 26 -5.96 -9.56 -4.67
N PRO A 27 -6.48 -9.25 -3.47
CA PRO A 27 -5.70 -8.61 -2.42
C PRO A 27 -4.48 -9.43 -1.96
N LYS A 28 -4.57 -10.77 -2.00
CA LYS A 28 -3.45 -11.63 -1.64
C LYS A 28 -2.32 -11.51 -2.67
N LEU A 29 -2.67 -11.47 -3.96
CA LEU A 29 -1.69 -11.29 -5.02
C LEU A 29 -1.05 -9.90 -4.95
N ALA A 30 -1.85 -8.85 -4.74
CA ALA A 30 -1.35 -7.49 -4.49
C ALA A 30 -0.37 -7.45 -3.33
N TRP A 31 -0.72 -8.05 -2.18
CA TRP A 31 0.14 -8.09 -1.00
C TRP A 31 1.46 -8.83 -1.26
N GLU A 32 1.42 -10.01 -1.89
CA GLU A 32 2.64 -10.75 -2.23
C GLU A 32 3.54 -9.99 -3.21
N THR A 33 2.95 -9.29 -4.19
CA THR A 33 3.69 -8.45 -5.11
C THR A 33 4.29 -7.24 -4.41
N PHE A 34 3.53 -6.57 -3.53
CA PHE A 34 4.02 -5.46 -2.73
C PHE A 34 5.17 -5.87 -1.80
N LYS A 35 5.09 -7.04 -1.15
CA LYS A 35 6.19 -7.61 -0.35
C LYS A 35 7.46 -7.83 -1.18
N LYS A 36 7.34 -8.23 -2.46
CA LYS A 36 8.49 -8.33 -3.36
C LYS A 36 9.02 -6.94 -3.74
N PHE A 37 8.13 -6.01 -4.05
CA PHE A 37 8.46 -4.63 -4.41
C PHE A 37 9.18 -3.91 -3.27
N SER A 38 8.83 -4.17 -2.01
CA SER A 38 9.52 -3.59 -0.83
C SER A 38 11.03 -3.85 -0.79
N LYS A 39 11.52 -4.86 -1.54
CA LYS A 39 12.93 -5.23 -1.64
C LYS A 39 13.66 -4.51 -2.78
N VAL A 40 12.92 -3.81 -3.64
CA VAL A 40 13.50 -2.96 -4.70
C VAL A 40 14.18 -1.79 -4.03
N LYS A 41 15.46 -1.58 -4.37
CA LYS A 41 16.25 -0.46 -3.87
C LYS A 41 15.87 0.80 -4.65
N ILE A 42 15.35 1.80 -3.93
CA ILE A 42 15.02 3.12 -4.46
C ILE A 42 16.14 4.08 -4.06
N ASP A 43 16.47 5.03 -4.93
CA ASP A 43 17.42 6.11 -4.62
C ASP A 43 16.70 7.23 -3.85
N CYS A 44 16.59 7.06 -2.53
CA CYS A 44 15.99 8.03 -1.61
C CYS A 44 16.79 8.05 -0.30
N ALA A 45 16.59 9.09 0.51
CA ALA A 45 17.32 9.26 1.77
C ALA A 45 16.90 8.20 2.81
N ASP A 46 15.60 7.95 2.91
CA ASP A 46 15.01 6.91 3.75
C ASP A 46 13.67 6.44 3.16
N ASP A 47 13.24 5.24 3.53
CA ASP A 47 11.95 4.70 3.11
C ASP A 47 11.26 3.84 4.18
N SER A 48 9.93 3.82 4.15
CA SER A 48 9.13 3.04 5.09
C SER A 48 7.87 2.47 4.44
N LEU A 49 7.34 1.41 5.03
CA LEU A 49 6.06 0.83 4.60
C LEU A 49 4.97 1.16 5.60
N LEU A 50 3.76 1.31 5.07
CA LEU A 50 2.53 1.49 5.82
C LEU A 50 1.48 0.52 5.30
N PHE A 51 0.78 -0.13 6.22
CA PHE A 51 -0.51 -0.76 5.95
C PHE A 51 -1.58 0.09 6.62
N GLN A 52 -2.60 0.48 5.86
CA GLN A 52 -3.74 1.17 6.43
C GLN A 52 -5.05 0.73 5.77
N CYS A 53 -6.13 0.86 6.52
CA CYS A 53 -7.46 0.70 5.97
C CYS A 53 -8.47 1.57 6.71
N GLY A 54 -9.55 1.90 6.03
CA GLY A 54 -10.63 2.71 6.60
C GLY A 54 -11.71 3.01 5.56
N VAL A 55 -12.81 3.61 6.02
CA VAL A 55 -13.89 4.08 5.14
C VAL A 55 -13.78 5.59 4.97
N TYR A 56 -13.59 6.04 3.74
CA TYR A 56 -13.39 7.46 3.41
C TYR A 56 -14.24 7.88 2.20
N GLU A 57 -14.43 9.19 2.03
CA GLU A 57 -15.19 9.79 0.93
C GLU A 57 -14.31 10.68 0.02
N PHE A 58 -13.04 10.31 -0.17
CA PHE A 58 -12.09 11.10 -0.97
C PHE A 58 -12.49 11.19 -2.45
N THR A 59 -13.14 10.16 -2.98
CA THR A 59 -13.57 10.08 -4.39
C THR A 59 -14.98 10.64 -4.63
N GLY A 60 -15.57 11.29 -3.62
CA GLY A 60 -16.97 11.74 -3.64
C GLY A 60 -17.99 10.60 -3.46
N LYS A 61 -17.52 9.41 -3.08
CA LYS A 61 -18.32 8.26 -2.65
C LYS A 61 -17.63 7.59 -1.48
N GLU A 62 -18.44 7.11 -0.55
CA GLU A 62 -17.96 6.32 0.58
C GLU A 62 -17.41 4.98 0.07
N LEU A 63 -16.11 4.76 0.24
CA LEU A 63 -15.40 3.54 -0.14
C LEU A 63 -14.61 3.03 1.06
N PHE A 64 -14.44 1.71 1.16
CA PHE A 64 -13.44 1.14 2.06
C PHE A 64 -12.11 1.05 1.30
N HIS A 65 -11.12 1.77 1.79
CA HIS A 65 -9.75 1.82 1.30
C HIS A 65 -8.94 0.76 2.02
N PHE A 66 -8.23 -0.07 1.27
CA PHE A 66 -7.31 -1.09 1.78
C PHE A 66 -5.96 -0.91 1.11
N GLU A 67 -5.00 -0.34 1.83
CA GLU A 67 -3.88 0.36 1.23
C GLU A 67 -2.54 -0.21 1.69
N PHE A 68 -1.66 -0.40 0.71
CA PHE A 68 -0.25 -0.72 0.91
C PHE A 68 0.56 0.46 0.42
N VAL A 69 1.29 1.10 1.31
CA VAL A 69 1.99 2.36 1.02
C VAL A 69 3.48 2.17 1.25
N ARG A 70 4.29 2.74 0.36
CA ARG A 70 5.72 2.95 0.59
C ARG A 70 6.01 4.43 0.49
N GLN A 71 6.56 4.99 1.56
CA GLN A 71 6.90 6.39 1.66
C GLN A 71 8.40 6.58 1.43
N PHE A 72 8.78 7.57 0.63
CA PHE A 72 10.15 7.95 0.33
C PHE A 72 10.43 9.33 0.90
N SER A 73 11.53 9.47 1.64
CA SER A 73 12.06 10.79 2.05
C SER A 73 13.16 11.20 1.07
N ILE A 74 13.06 12.40 0.52
CA ILE A 74 13.96 12.90 -0.52
C ILE A 74 14.79 14.05 0.06
N GLU A 75 16.08 14.05 -0.26
CA GLU A 75 17.02 15.10 0.14
C GLU A 75 17.68 15.70 -1.10
N GLU A 76 17.76 17.02 -1.15
CA GLU A 76 18.52 17.76 -2.16
C GLU A 76 19.68 18.50 -1.50
N GLY A 77 20.91 18.23 -1.93
CA GLY A 77 22.10 18.85 -1.34
C GLY A 77 22.38 18.44 0.12
N GLY A 78 21.80 17.32 0.58
CA GLY A 78 21.93 16.82 1.96
C GLY A 78 21.00 17.49 2.96
N GLU A 79 20.01 18.23 2.48
CA GLU A 79 18.92 18.79 3.26
C GLU A 79 17.60 18.17 2.81
N TYR A 80 16.65 18.04 3.72
CA TYR A 80 15.29 17.60 3.42
C TYR A 80 14.69 18.45 2.29
N ASP A 81 14.08 17.79 1.31
CA ASP A 81 13.33 18.43 0.23
C ASP A 81 11.82 18.16 0.39
N HIS A 82 11.38 16.93 0.12
CA HIS A 82 9.96 16.54 0.22
C HIS A 82 9.79 15.03 0.52
N ILE A 83 8.53 14.61 0.66
CA ILE A 83 8.13 13.22 0.80
C ILE A 83 7.26 12.84 -0.39
N GLU A 84 7.48 11.66 -0.93
CA GLU A 84 6.56 11.01 -1.87
C GLU A 84 5.98 9.74 -1.24
N GLN A 85 4.70 9.45 -1.52
CA GLN A 85 4.06 8.19 -1.17
C GLN A 85 3.58 7.47 -2.42
N LEU A 86 4.05 6.23 -2.60
CA LEU A 86 3.51 5.27 -3.55
C LEU A 86 2.46 4.40 -2.86
N MET A 87 1.22 4.44 -3.35
CA MET A 87 0.08 3.76 -2.79
C MET A 87 -0.47 2.72 -3.76
N LEU A 88 -0.69 1.49 -3.27
CA LEU A 88 -1.55 0.50 -3.92
C LEU A 88 -2.84 0.40 -3.10
N THR A 89 -3.91 0.97 -3.64
CA THR A 89 -5.22 1.03 -2.99
C THR A 89 -6.15 0.00 -3.59
N ILE A 90 -6.79 -0.80 -2.74
CA ILE A 90 -7.80 -1.77 -3.14
C ILE A 90 -9.14 -1.34 -2.56
N TYR A 91 -10.13 -1.15 -3.42
CA TYR A 91 -11.43 -0.63 -3.06
C TYR A 91 -12.47 -1.72 -2.84
N PHE A 92 -13.17 -1.62 -1.72
CA PHE A 92 -14.32 -2.45 -1.38
C PHE A 92 -15.55 -1.57 -1.17
N LYS A 93 -16.74 -2.14 -1.41
CA LYS A 93 -18.00 -1.47 -1.05
C LYS A 93 -18.14 -1.49 0.47
N PRO A 94 -18.32 -0.33 1.13
CA PRO A 94 -18.45 -0.29 2.58
C PRO A 94 -19.72 -1.04 3.04
N ASN A 95 -19.62 -1.68 4.20
CA ASN A 95 -20.74 -2.31 4.89
C ASN A 95 -20.52 -2.19 6.41
N ALA A 96 -21.47 -2.69 7.20
CA ALA A 96 -21.41 -2.57 8.66
C ALA A 96 -20.15 -3.21 9.28
N GLU A 97 -19.58 -4.25 8.68
CA GLU A 97 -18.34 -4.87 9.19
C GLU A 97 -17.11 -4.02 8.80
N LEU A 98 -17.00 -3.61 7.54
CA LEU A 98 -15.88 -2.80 7.05
C LEU A 98 -15.82 -1.39 7.64
N LYS A 99 -16.97 -0.81 8.03
CA LYS A 99 -17.03 0.51 8.67
C LYS A 99 -16.41 0.57 10.06
N GLU A 100 -16.28 -0.58 10.73
CA GLU A 100 -15.65 -0.67 12.05
C GLU A 100 -14.14 -0.96 11.95
N LEU A 101 -13.62 -1.16 10.73
CA LEU A 101 -12.21 -1.45 10.49
C LEU A 101 -11.47 -0.18 10.08
N GLU A 102 -10.75 0.42 11.03
CA GLU A 102 -9.84 1.53 10.77
C GLU A 102 -8.50 1.26 11.46
N THR A 103 -7.42 1.32 10.69
CA THR A 103 -6.07 1.15 11.22
C THR A 103 -5.03 1.81 10.33
N ASN A 104 -3.91 2.19 10.93
CA ASN A 104 -2.65 2.46 10.26
C ASN A 104 -1.53 1.78 11.05
N LEU A 105 -0.59 1.19 10.35
CA LEU A 105 0.52 0.47 10.95
C LEU A 105 1.79 0.72 10.14
N TRP A 106 2.81 1.26 10.79
CA TRP A 106 4.06 1.65 10.14
C TRP A 106 5.17 0.63 10.40
N THR A 107 6.11 0.50 9.46
CA THR A 107 7.33 -0.29 9.70
C THR A 107 8.19 0.25 10.83
N TYR A 108 8.09 1.55 11.15
CA TYR A 108 8.81 2.18 12.26
C TYR A 108 8.44 1.60 13.64
N ASP A 109 7.26 0.99 13.76
CA ASP A 109 6.81 0.35 14.99
C ASP A 109 7.46 -1.03 15.22
N PHE A 110 8.31 -1.48 14.30
CA PHE A 110 8.90 -2.83 14.29
C PHE A 110 10.42 -2.82 14.15
N ASN A 111 11.07 -3.89 14.63
CA ASN A 111 12.52 -4.03 14.51
C ASN A 111 12.96 -4.53 13.12
N SER A 112 12.02 -4.96 12.28
CA SER A 112 12.30 -5.46 10.93
C SER A 112 11.03 -5.43 10.07
N ILE A 113 11.23 -5.33 8.76
CA ILE A 113 10.15 -5.44 7.76
C ILE A 113 9.43 -6.79 7.86
N ASP A 114 10.14 -7.89 8.17
CA ASP A 114 9.52 -9.21 8.36
C ASP A 114 8.57 -9.23 9.58
N GLN A 115 8.91 -8.54 10.67
CA GLN A 115 7.99 -8.41 11.81
C GLN A 115 6.75 -7.61 11.42
N PHE A 116 6.92 -6.50 10.70
CA PHE A 116 5.79 -5.72 10.17
C PHE A 116 4.84 -6.58 9.34
N PHE A 117 5.35 -7.31 8.33
CA PHE A 117 4.50 -8.17 7.48
C PHE A 117 3.77 -9.24 8.29
N ASN A 118 4.46 -9.90 9.23
CA ASN A 118 3.86 -10.92 10.08
C ASN A 118 2.75 -10.36 10.97
N GLU A 119 2.88 -9.12 11.47
CA GLU A 119 1.84 -8.50 12.29
C GLU A 119 0.64 -8.05 11.45
N VAL A 120 0.87 -7.42 10.28
CA VAL A 120 -0.21 -7.09 9.33
C VAL A 120 -1.03 -8.35 9.00
N GLU A 121 -0.37 -9.46 8.65
CA GLU A 121 -1.04 -10.71 8.26
C GLU A 121 -1.84 -11.38 9.40
N LYS A 122 -1.60 -11.01 10.66
CA LYS A 122 -2.34 -11.53 11.82
C LYS A 122 -3.60 -10.71 12.13
N MET A 123 -3.65 -9.45 11.74
CA MET A 123 -4.71 -8.52 12.10
C MET A 123 -6.04 -8.87 11.43
N ASP A 124 -7.13 -8.70 12.17
CA ASP A 124 -8.48 -8.81 11.61
C ASP A 124 -8.74 -7.72 10.56
N TYR A 125 -8.14 -6.55 10.72
CA TYR A 125 -8.11 -5.46 9.73
C TYR A 125 -7.56 -5.90 8.37
N PHE A 126 -6.65 -6.88 8.33
CA PHE A 126 -6.13 -7.45 7.09
C PHE A 126 -6.95 -8.66 6.61
N LYS A 127 -7.29 -9.57 7.53
CA LYS A 127 -7.97 -10.84 7.18
C LYS A 127 -9.41 -10.63 6.74
N ILE A 128 -10.19 -9.81 7.44
CA ILE A 128 -11.62 -9.64 7.18
C ILE A 128 -11.86 -9.14 5.75
N PRO A 129 -11.24 -8.04 5.29
CA PRO A 129 -11.44 -7.57 3.91
C PRO A 129 -11.10 -8.65 2.87
N ILE A 130 -9.98 -9.36 3.06
CA ILE A 130 -9.46 -10.33 2.10
C ILE A 130 -10.27 -11.65 2.07
N GLU A 131 -10.77 -12.10 3.22
CA GLU A 131 -11.42 -13.42 3.34
C GLU A 131 -12.94 -13.36 3.16
N LYS A 132 -13.57 -12.24 3.50
CA LYS A 132 -15.03 -12.12 3.55
C LYS A 132 -15.63 -11.18 2.50
N HIS A 133 -14.83 -10.30 1.92
CA HIS A 133 -15.31 -9.27 1.01
C HIS A 133 -14.68 -9.40 -0.37
N VAL A 134 -15.39 -8.91 -1.38
CA VAL A 134 -14.93 -8.92 -2.78
C VAL A 134 -14.61 -7.48 -3.17
N PRO A 135 -13.34 -7.16 -3.46
CA PRO A 135 -12.99 -5.85 -3.97
C PRO A 135 -13.48 -5.71 -5.41
N PHE A 136 -13.63 -4.47 -5.87
CA PHE A 136 -14.14 -4.20 -7.23
C PHE A 136 -13.18 -3.38 -8.10
N GLN A 137 -12.18 -2.76 -7.49
CA GLN A 137 -11.21 -1.94 -8.20
C GLN A 137 -9.94 -1.81 -7.34
N ALA A 138 -8.81 -1.63 -7.99
CA ALA A 138 -7.57 -1.18 -7.38
C ALA A 138 -6.95 -0.05 -8.20
N GLU A 139 -6.04 0.67 -7.57
CA GLU A 139 -5.32 1.81 -8.12
C GLU A 139 -3.89 1.82 -7.60
N VAL A 140 -2.96 2.28 -8.43
CA VAL A 140 -1.58 2.53 -8.05
C VAL A 140 -1.32 3.98 -8.40
N GLU A 141 -0.87 4.75 -7.42
CA GLU A 141 -0.61 6.18 -7.57
C GLU A 141 0.58 6.57 -6.70
N GLN A 142 1.42 7.45 -7.23
CA GLN A 142 2.49 8.09 -6.47
C GLN A 142 2.30 9.60 -6.44
N GLU A 143 2.33 10.18 -5.24
CA GLU A 143 2.14 11.62 -5.03
C GLU A 143 3.13 12.21 -4.02
N GLU A 144 3.42 13.50 -4.16
CA GLU A 144 4.11 14.32 -3.17
C GLU A 144 3.13 14.70 -2.04
N VAL A 145 3.58 14.62 -0.77
CA VAL A 145 2.72 14.73 0.43
C VAL A 145 3.11 15.87 1.36
#